data_AF-A0A1H7GJ13-F1
#
_entry.id   AF-A0A1H7GJ13-F1
#
_cell.length_a   1.000
_cell.length_b   1.000
_cell.length_c   1.000
_cell.angle_alpha   90.00
_cell.angle_beta   90.00
_cell.angle_gamma   90.00
#
_symmetry.space_group_name_H-M   'P 1'
#
loop_
_entity.id
_entity.type
_entity.pdbx_description
1 polymer ?
#
loop_
_entity_poly.entity_id
_entity_poly.type
_entity_poly.pdbx_seq_one_letter_code
_entity_poly.pdbx_strand_id
1 'polypeptide(L)'
;MFSRVASSAVLLVFVLPWTAITGAADYFAISSMARQVQSANWPSVQGTLIRSEVEAVRSNKSTTYGLKVAYTYSVDGQRYEGSRYRFAAWRSGDAGYAEELVVRYPLGTSIPVYYRPGQPSEAVLQAGLGSSELFLLMVLLPFNLVALWLGAMVGWAWKPEPPLLSTFFREDGSECVTLDEQWTAAWVFLAMGSSALACVVLGGLAGGFNAPLPVGVGAWGAVIACGVLAGLWSRARRKAGHYDLRLHTQTRSLSLPPFSGRKHRLDVRWRDVRSLRVEPQVRTPQGQVTRYHLTLERALSGGGVSQEAIASFIRQEQAEALARWLRTHLKVGEAAPGEQRSA
;
A
#
# COMPACT_ATOMS: atom_id res chain seq x y z
N MET A 1 3.22 27.90 -12.70
CA MET A 1 2.28 28.07 -11.56
C MET A 1 0.87 27.59 -11.91
N PHE A 2 0.24 28.06 -13.00
CA PHE A 2 -1.09 27.61 -13.45
C PHE A 2 -1.23 26.09 -13.67
N SER A 3 -0.21 25.43 -14.22
CA SER A 3 -0.24 23.97 -14.42
C SER A 3 -0.33 23.17 -13.11
N ARG A 4 0.36 23.60 -12.04
CA ARG A 4 0.34 22.93 -10.72
C ARG A 4 -0.99 23.10 -10.00
N VAL A 5 -1.59 24.29 -10.10
CA VAL A 5 -2.91 24.57 -9.51
C VAL A 5 -3.98 23.75 -10.25
N ALA A 6 -3.94 23.71 -11.58
CA ALA A 6 -4.83 22.88 -12.38
C ALA A 6 -4.65 21.37 -12.09
N SER A 7 -3.42 20.86 -12.03
CA SER A 7 -3.15 19.45 -11.68
C SER A 7 -3.57 19.11 -10.25
N SER A 8 -3.39 20.01 -9.29
CA SER A 8 -3.81 19.80 -7.90
C SER A 8 -5.34 19.82 -7.77
N ALA A 9 -6.01 20.72 -8.50
CA ALA A 9 -7.47 20.77 -8.55
C ALA A 9 -8.05 19.48 -9.16
N VAL A 10 -7.44 18.97 -10.23
CA VAL A 10 -7.82 17.67 -10.81
C VAL A 10 -7.64 16.53 -9.80
N LEU A 11 -6.52 16.50 -9.07
CA LEU A 11 -6.30 15.47 -8.04
C LEU A 11 -7.38 15.56 -6.94
N LEU A 12 -7.75 16.76 -6.48
CA LEU A 12 -8.78 16.95 -5.46
C LEU A 12 -10.16 16.41 -5.87
N VAL A 13 -10.51 16.49 -7.17
CA VAL A 13 -11.75 15.91 -7.70
C VAL A 13 -11.80 14.39 -7.49
N PHE A 14 -10.66 13.70 -7.46
CA PHE A 14 -10.59 12.27 -7.16
C PHE A 14 -10.41 11.97 -5.67
N VAL A 15 -9.57 12.75 -4.98
CA VAL A 15 -9.24 12.51 -3.56
C VAL A 15 -10.47 12.70 -2.66
N LEU A 16 -11.25 13.76 -2.87
CA LEU A 16 -12.37 14.11 -1.99
C LEU A 16 -13.48 13.05 -2.00
N PRO A 17 -14.01 12.60 -3.16
CA PRO A 17 -15.03 11.56 -3.19
C PRO A 17 -14.50 10.22 -2.65
N TRP A 18 -13.27 9.83 -3.00
CA TRP A 18 -12.68 8.58 -2.52
C TRP A 18 -12.56 8.55 -0.99
N THR A 19 -12.06 9.66 -0.42
CA THR A 19 -11.90 9.80 1.04
C THR A 19 -13.26 9.85 1.74
N ALA A 20 -14.25 10.53 1.16
CA ALA A 20 -15.61 10.59 1.71
C ALA A 20 -16.28 9.20 1.73
N ILE A 21 -16.17 8.42 0.65
CA ILE A 21 -16.72 7.06 0.57
C ILE A 21 -16.03 6.14 1.59
N THR A 22 -14.70 6.19 1.65
CA THR A 22 -13.91 5.38 2.58
C THR A 22 -14.26 5.74 4.04
N GLY A 23 -14.28 7.04 4.37
CA GLY A 23 -14.61 7.52 5.70
C GLY A 23 -16.06 7.21 6.12
N ALA A 24 -17.02 7.22 5.19
CA ALA A 24 -18.38 6.77 5.47
C ALA A 24 -18.42 5.27 5.81
N ALA A 25 -17.71 4.43 5.05
CA ALA A 25 -17.60 3.00 5.33
C ALA A 25 -16.95 2.74 6.70
N ASP A 26 -15.86 3.46 7.02
CA ASP A 26 -15.20 3.40 8.32
C ASP A 26 -16.15 3.82 9.46
N TYR A 27 -16.93 4.89 9.28
CA TYR A 27 -17.93 5.33 10.26
C TYR A 27 -18.98 4.24 10.55
N PHE A 28 -19.52 3.59 9.51
CA PHE A 28 -20.47 2.50 9.69
C PHE A 28 -19.83 1.27 10.37
N ALA A 29 -18.59 0.93 10.01
CA ALA A 29 -17.85 -0.16 10.64
C ALA A 29 -17.58 0.13 12.13
N ILE A 30 -17.01 1.30 12.44
CA ILE A 30 -16.66 1.73 13.80
C ILE A 30 -17.92 1.85 14.68
N SER A 31 -19.01 2.42 14.17
CA SER A 31 -20.26 2.54 14.94
C SER A 31 -20.87 1.17 15.27
N SER A 32 -20.76 0.19 14.37
CA SER A 32 -21.15 -1.19 14.64
C SER A 32 -20.25 -1.84 15.69
N MET A 33 -18.93 -1.67 15.56
CA MET A 33 -17.93 -2.18 16.50
C MET A 33 -18.09 -1.57 17.89
N ALA A 34 -18.41 -0.28 18.00
CA ALA A 34 -18.63 0.38 19.28
C ALA A 34 -19.77 -0.27 20.07
N ARG A 35 -20.87 -0.65 19.39
CA ARG A 35 -21.96 -1.42 20.03
C ARG A 35 -21.53 -2.83 20.40
N GLN A 36 -20.72 -3.48 19.57
CA GLN A 36 -20.16 -4.80 19.86
C GLN A 36 -19.18 -4.79 21.04
N VAL A 37 -18.42 -3.71 21.24
CA VAL A 37 -17.56 -3.52 22.42
C VAL A 37 -18.42 -3.35 23.67
N GLN A 38 -19.49 -2.56 23.60
CA GLN A 38 -20.41 -2.39 24.72
C GLN A 38 -21.08 -3.71 25.12
N SER A 39 -21.37 -4.59 24.14
CA SER A 39 -21.99 -5.88 24.43
C SER A 39 -21.10 -6.83 25.24
N ALA A 40 -19.79 -6.60 25.31
CA ALA A 40 -18.87 -7.39 26.13
C ALA A 40 -19.25 -7.40 27.63
N ASN A 41 -19.87 -6.32 28.10
CA ASN A 41 -20.26 -6.16 29.51
C ASN A 41 -21.76 -6.37 29.72
N TRP A 42 -22.48 -6.86 28.71
CA TRP A 42 -23.91 -7.10 28.85
C TRP A 42 -24.19 -8.32 29.73
N PRO A 43 -25.20 -8.27 30.60
CA PRO A 43 -25.69 -9.43 31.32
C PRO A 43 -26.20 -10.51 30.36
N SER A 44 -26.14 -11.76 30.79
CA SER A 44 -26.62 -12.91 30.02
C SER A 44 -27.74 -13.66 30.73
N VAL A 45 -28.65 -14.21 29.93
CA VAL A 45 -29.71 -15.15 30.35
C VAL A 45 -29.76 -16.33 29.39
N GLN A 46 -30.26 -17.47 29.85
CA GLN A 46 -30.49 -18.59 28.95
C GLN A 46 -31.72 -18.33 28.09
N GLY A 47 -31.53 -18.41 26.78
CA GLY A 47 -32.59 -18.39 25.78
C GLY A 47 -32.67 -19.71 25.03
N THR A 48 -33.65 -19.80 24.14
CA THR A 48 -33.85 -20.95 23.24
C THR A 48 -33.82 -20.45 21.79
N LEU A 49 -32.99 -21.09 20.98
CA LEU A 49 -32.90 -20.82 19.55
C LEU A 49 -34.15 -21.38 18.84
N ILE A 50 -34.95 -20.52 18.22
CA ILE A 50 -36.20 -20.87 17.52
C ILE A 50 -36.07 -20.79 15.99
N ARG A 51 -34.96 -20.26 15.47
CA ARG A 51 -34.59 -20.32 14.05
C ARG A 51 -33.08 -20.35 13.91
N SER A 52 -32.58 -21.20 13.02
CA SER A 52 -31.18 -21.24 12.59
C SER A 52 -31.12 -21.78 11.18
N GLU A 53 -30.86 -20.91 10.21
CA GLU A 53 -30.83 -21.27 8.81
C GLU A 53 -29.83 -20.41 8.02
N VAL A 54 -29.45 -20.90 6.85
CA VAL A 54 -28.67 -20.15 5.89
C VAL A 54 -29.59 -19.18 5.15
N GLU A 55 -29.31 -17.89 5.24
CA GLU A 55 -29.98 -16.87 4.44
C GLU A 55 -29.14 -16.47 3.25
N ALA A 56 -29.68 -16.62 2.04
CA ALA A 56 -29.09 -16.13 0.80
C ALA A 56 -29.71 -14.78 0.42
N VAL A 57 -28.88 -13.75 0.26
CA VAL A 57 -29.25 -12.45 -0.27
C VAL A 57 -28.67 -12.32 -1.66
N ARG A 58 -29.55 -12.26 -2.66
CA ARG A 58 -29.19 -12.15 -4.07
C ARG A 58 -29.19 -10.69 -4.50
N SER A 59 -28.12 -10.28 -5.18
CA SER A 59 -28.02 -9.01 -5.91
C SER A 59 -27.86 -9.28 -7.41
N ASN A 60 -27.91 -8.23 -8.23
CA ASN A 60 -27.71 -8.36 -9.68
C ASN A 60 -26.33 -8.90 -10.08
N LYS A 61 -25.33 -8.85 -9.19
CA LYS A 61 -23.94 -9.24 -9.49
C LYS A 61 -23.42 -10.41 -8.66
N SER A 62 -24.03 -10.70 -7.52
CA SER A 62 -23.55 -11.74 -6.60
C SER A 62 -24.64 -12.19 -5.62
N THR A 63 -24.49 -13.40 -5.09
CA THR A 63 -25.25 -13.90 -3.94
C THR A 63 -24.35 -13.92 -2.71
N THR A 64 -24.88 -13.53 -1.55
CA THR A 64 -24.17 -13.62 -0.27
C THR A 64 -24.98 -14.41 0.74
N TYR A 65 -24.29 -15.28 1.48
CA TYR A 65 -24.86 -16.19 2.45
C TYR A 65 -24.46 -15.77 3.87
N GLY A 66 -25.38 -15.87 4.81
CA GLY A 66 -25.13 -15.57 6.22
C GLY A 66 -26.03 -16.38 7.14
N LEU A 67 -25.68 -16.43 8.42
CA LEU A 67 -26.50 -17.06 9.45
C LEU A 67 -27.72 -16.19 9.75
N LYS A 68 -28.92 -16.76 9.60
CA LYS A 68 -30.17 -16.17 10.07
C LYS A 68 -30.65 -16.92 11.30
N VAL A 69 -30.74 -16.18 12.40
CA VAL A 69 -31.14 -16.71 13.70
C VAL A 69 -32.35 -15.96 14.25
N ALA A 70 -33.14 -16.67 15.05
CA ALA A 70 -34.11 -16.09 15.96
C ALA A 70 -34.09 -16.90 17.26
N TYR A 71 -34.28 -16.23 18.38
CA TYR A 71 -34.23 -16.82 19.71
C TYR A 71 -35.18 -16.11 20.65
N THR A 72 -35.66 -16.83 21.65
CA THR A 72 -36.50 -16.28 22.71
C THR A 72 -35.80 -16.39 24.05
N TYR A 73 -36.00 -15.42 24.92
CA TYR A 73 -35.37 -15.31 26.23
C TYR A 73 -36.28 -14.51 27.15
N SER A 74 -36.08 -14.61 28.46
CA SER A 74 -36.86 -13.87 29.45
C SER A 74 -35.95 -13.06 30.37
N VAL A 75 -36.32 -11.81 30.60
CA VAL A 75 -35.66 -10.91 31.56
C VAL A 75 -36.75 -10.39 32.50
N ASP A 76 -36.56 -10.55 33.80
CA ASP A 76 -37.51 -10.15 34.84
C ASP A 76 -38.95 -10.68 34.61
N GLY A 77 -39.06 -11.92 34.10
CA GLY A 77 -40.35 -12.56 33.81
C GLY A 77 -41.02 -12.12 32.51
N GLN A 78 -40.50 -11.11 31.82
CA GLN A 78 -40.99 -10.67 30.51
C GLN A 78 -40.25 -11.41 29.38
N ARG A 79 -41.02 -11.97 28.44
CA ARG A 79 -40.48 -12.69 27.27
C ARG A 79 -40.09 -11.70 26.16
N TYR A 80 -38.92 -11.91 25.58
CA TYR A 80 -38.38 -11.17 24.45
C TYR A 80 -37.99 -12.13 23.32
N GLU A 81 -37.91 -11.58 22.11
CA GLU A 81 -37.37 -12.25 20.93
C GLU A 81 -36.21 -11.42 20.37
N GLY A 82 -35.16 -12.10 19.94
CA GLY A 82 -34.01 -11.50 19.28
C GLY A 82 -33.64 -12.26 18.03
N SER A 83 -32.98 -11.58 17.10
CA SER A 83 -32.63 -12.12 15.78
C SER A 83 -31.19 -11.82 15.37
N ARG A 84 -30.35 -11.39 16.32
CA ARG A 84 -28.98 -10.97 16.04
C ARG A 84 -27.98 -11.96 16.58
N TYR A 85 -27.15 -12.49 15.70
CA TYR A 85 -25.95 -13.21 16.10
C TYR A 85 -24.93 -12.28 16.77
N ARG A 86 -24.63 -11.16 16.10
CA ARG A 86 -23.76 -10.05 16.53
C ARG A 86 -24.11 -8.78 15.74
N PHE A 87 -23.57 -7.62 16.11
CA PHE A 87 -23.85 -6.35 15.41
C PHE A 87 -23.27 -6.29 13.99
N ALA A 88 -22.10 -6.88 13.77
CA ALA A 88 -21.43 -6.96 12.47
C ALA A 88 -21.35 -8.42 12.01
N ALA A 89 -22.46 -9.01 11.58
CA ALA A 89 -22.47 -10.37 11.06
C ALA A 89 -21.85 -10.40 9.65
N TRP A 90 -20.78 -11.17 9.49
CA TRP A 90 -20.15 -11.39 8.19
C TRP A 90 -21.06 -12.22 7.27
N ARG A 91 -21.03 -11.90 5.98
CA ARG A 91 -21.70 -12.66 4.91
C ARG A 91 -20.65 -13.07 3.89
N SER A 92 -20.72 -14.31 3.42
CA SER A 92 -19.77 -14.89 2.47
C SER A 92 -20.40 -15.02 1.08
N GLY A 93 -19.59 -14.99 0.02
CA GLY A 93 -20.04 -15.39 -1.32
C GLY A 93 -20.24 -16.90 -1.46
N ASP A 94 -19.69 -17.67 -0.52
CA ASP A 94 -19.81 -19.12 -0.41
C ASP A 94 -20.76 -19.51 0.73
N ALA A 95 -21.60 -20.52 0.50
CA ALA A 95 -22.61 -20.95 1.47
C ALA A 95 -22.01 -21.70 2.67
N GLY A 96 -20.85 -22.33 2.52
CA GLY A 96 -20.23 -23.20 3.54
C GLY A 96 -19.97 -22.48 4.86
N TYR A 97 -19.62 -21.19 4.82
CA TYR A 97 -19.49 -20.36 6.03
C TYR A 97 -20.78 -20.27 6.85
N ALA A 98 -21.92 -20.07 6.17
CA ALA A 98 -23.21 -19.97 6.84
C ALA A 98 -23.70 -21.34 7.31
N GLU A 99 -23.42 -22.40 6.55
CA GLU A 99 -23.73 -23.79 6.91
C GLU A 99 -22.98 -24.21 8.18
N GLU A 100 -21.68 -23.90 8.29
CA GLU A 100 -20.88 -24.18 9.49
C GLU A 100 -21.47 -23.50 10.73
N LEU A 101 -21.94 -22.26 10.58
CA LEU A 101 -22.59 -21.52 11.67
C LEU A 101 -23.92 -22.16 12.07
N VAL A 102 -24.74 -22.62 11.11
CA VAL A 102 -26.00 -23.32 11.42
C VAL A 102 -25.74 -24.62 12.18
N VAL A 103 -24.69 -25.37 11.80
CA VAL A 103 -24.26 -26.57 12.53
C VAL A 103 -23.84 -26.23 13.96
N ARG A 104 -23.15 -25.10 14.15
CA ARG A 104 -22.70 -24.63 15.47
C ARG A 104 -23.83 -24.11 16.36
N TYR A 105 -24.91 -23.62 15.75
CA TYR A 105 -26.11 -23.10 16.43
C TYR A 105 -27.35 -23.89 16.02
N PRO A 106 -27.54 -25.14 16.48
CA PRO A 106 -28.67 -25.95 16.07
C PRO A 106 -29.99 -25.41 16.64
N LEU A 107 -31.06 -25.60 15.87
CA LEU A 107 -32.42 -25.25 16.31
C LEU A 107 -32.78 -25.96 17.63
N GLY A 108 -33.47 -25.24 18.52
CA GLY A 108 -33.98 -25.78 19.78
C GLY A 108 -32.96 -25.83 20.92
N THR A 109 -31.68 -25.53 20.67
CA THR A 109 -30.68 -25.49 21.75
C THR A 109 -30.91 -24.34 22.70
N SER A 110 -30.64 -24.59 23.98
CA SER A 110 -30.51 -23.54 24.98
C SER A 110 -29.13 -22.88 24.86
N ILE A 111 -29.10 -21.57 24.73
CA ILE A 111 -27.89 -20.79 24.48
C ILE A 111 -27.88 -19.50 25.32
N PRO A 112 -26.70 -19.01 25.71
CA PRO A 112 -26.59 -17.72 26.39
C PRO A 112 -26.98 -16.59 25.42
N VAL A 113 -27.88 -15.73 25.88
CA VAL A 113 -28.31 -14.51 25.19
C VAL A 113 -27.85 -13.31 26.01
N TYR A 114 -27.07 -12.43 25.40
CA TYR A 114 -26.58 -11.21 26.03
C TYR A 114 -27.51 -10.06 25.66
N TYR A 115 -28.07 -9.37 26.65
CA TYR A 115 -29.07 -8.31 26.43
C TYR A 115 -28.59 -6.97 26.98
N ARG A 116 -29.02 -5.88 26.36
CA ARG A 116 -28.67 -4.53 26.80
C ARG A 116 -29.39 -4.17 28.11
N PRO A 117 -28.67 -3.80 29.18
CA PRO A 117 -29.29 -3.27 30.40
C PRO A 117 -30.16 -2.05 30.10
N GLY A 118 -31.38 -2.02 30.64
CA GLY A 118 -32.34 -0.93 30.42
C GLY A 118 -33.07 -0.97 29.06
N GLN A 119 -32.66 -1.82 28.13
CA GLN A 119 -33.39 -2.07 26.88
C GLN A 119 -33.29 -3.56 26.47
N PRO A 120 -33.93 -4.49 27.22
CA PRO A 120 -33.76 -5.92 27.01
C PRO A 120 -34.18 -6.43 25.63
N SER A 121 -34.97 -5.66 24.87
CA SER A 121 -35.31 -5.98 23.47
C SER A 121 -34.09 -5.97 22.52
N GLU A 122 -32.99 -5.33 22.91
CA GLU A 122 -31.72 -5.37 22.18
C GLU A 122 -30.83 -6.46 22.77
N ALA A 123 -30.61 -7.54 22.01
CA ALA A 123 -29.80 -8.67 22.44
C ALA A 123 -28.96 -9.25 21.29
N VAL A 124 -27.90 -9.97 21.64
CA VAL A 124 -27.00 -10.69 20.73
C VAL A 124 -26.65 -12.07 21.29
N LEU A 125 -26.36 -13.03 20.42
CA LEU A 125 -25.86 -14.35 20.81
C LEU A 125 -24.36 -14.35 21.15
N GLN A 126 -23.59 -13.49 20.47
CA GLN A 126 -22.16 -13.35 20.71
C GLN A 126 -21.83 -11.92 21.11
N ALA A 127 -21.44 -11.76 22.38
CA ALA A 127 -20.97 -10.52 22.97
C ALA A 127 -19.47 -10.29 22.73
N GLY A 128 -19.05 -9.02 22.69
CA GLY A 128 -17.65 -8.62 22.58
C GLY A 128 -17.04 -8.78 21.18
N LEU A 129 -15.84 -8.23 21.01
CA LEU A 129 -15.12 -8.26 19.73
C LEU A 129 -14.68 -9.67 19.35
N GLY A 130 -14.82 -10.01 18.08
CA GLY A 130 -14.25 -11.21 17.48
C GLY A 130 -13.25 -10.89 16.37
N SER A 131 -12.78 -11.93 15.70
CA SER A 131 -11.92 -11.78 14.53
C SER A 131 -12.65 -11.11 13.36
N SER A 132 -13.97 -11.29 13.22
CA SER A 132 -14.79 -10.65 12.18
C SER A 132 -14.61 -9.14 12.10
N GLU A 133 -14.60 -8.46 13.23
CA GLU A 133 -14.42 -7.01 13.30
C GLU A 133 -13.00 -6.60 12.90
N LEU A 134 -11.99 -7.35 13.34
CA LEU A 134 -10.60 -7.13 12.95
C LEU A 134 -10.38 -7.36 11.45
N PHE A 135 -11.00 -8.39 10.88
CA PHE A 135 -10.93 -8.65 9.45
C PHE A 135 -11.68 -7.59 8.63
N LEU A 136 -12.81 -7.07 9.12
CA LEU A 136 -13.51 -5.95 8.48
C LEU A 136 -12.61 -4.71 8.37
N LEU A 137 -11.92 -4.34 9.46
CA LEU A 137 -10.94 -3.25 9.42
C LEU A 137 -9.80 -3.54 8.44
N MET A 138 -9.40 -4.80 8.31
CA MET A 138 -8.34 -5.21 7.38
C MET A 138 -8.79 -5.13 5.92
N VAL A 139 -10.08 -5.39 5.63
CA VAL A 139 -10.68 -5.15 4.31
C VAL A 139 -10.68 -3.66 3.97
N LEU A 140 -10.92 -2.79 4.96
CA LEU A 140 -10.94 -1.33 4.77
C LEU A 140 -9.52 -0.72 4.65
N LEU A 141 -8.48 -1.42 5.13
CA LEU A 141 -7.12 -0.89 5.17
C LEU A 141 -6.56 -0.49 3.79
N PRO A 142 -6.65 -1.30 2.70
CA PRO A 142 -6.17 -0.87 1.38
C PRO A 142 -6.83 0.42 0.87
N PHE A 143 -8.13 0.62 1.13
CA PHE A 143 -8.85 1.82 0.73
C PHE A 143 -8.35 3.06 1.49
N ASN A 144 -8.11 2.90 2.79
CA ASN A 144 -7.51 3.90 3.65
C ASN A 144 -6.07 4.24 3.22
N LEU A 145 -5.25 3.24 2.86
CA LEU A 145 -3.91 3.46 2.34
C LEU A 145 -3.93 4.23 1.01
N VAL A 146 -4.90 3.94 0.12
CA VAL A 146 -5.09 4.72 -1.12
C VAL A 146 -5.50 6.16 -0.80
N ALA A 147 -6.44 6.37 0.13
CA ALA A 147 -6.86 7.72 0.53
C ALA A 147 -5.68 8.53 1.10
N LEU A 148 -4.88 7.93 1.99
CA LEU A 148 -3.67 8.54 2.55
C LEU A 148 -2.62 8.83 1.47
N TRP A 149 -2.44 7.92 0.52
CA TRP A 149 -1.50 8.10 -0.59
C TRP A 149 -1.89 9.27 -1.48
N LEU A 150 -3.17 9.32 -1.88
CA LEU A 150 -3.71 10.41 -2.70
C LEU A 150 -3.63 11.75 -1.97
N GLY A 151 -3.96 11.78 -0.66
CA GLY A 151 -3.80 12.97 0.17
C GLY A 151 -2.35 13.44 0.26
N ALA A 152 -1.40 12.51 0.44
CA ALA A 152 0.03 12.81 0.44
C ALA A 152 0.49 13.39 -0.91
N MET A 153 -0.02 12.88 -2.03
CA MET A 153 0.27 13.43 -3.37
C MET A 153 -0.22 14.87 -3.52
N VAL A 154 -1.42 15.21 -3.01
CA VAL A 154 -1.91 16.60 -3.01
C VAL A 154 -1.00 17.48 -2.15
N GLY A 155 -0.62 17.01 -0.96
CA GLY A 155 0.32 17.73 -0.10
C GLY A 155 1.70 17.94 -0.75
N TRP A 156 2.21 16.97 -1.49
CA TRP A 156 3.47 17.08 -2.25
C TRP A 156 3.35 18.03 -3.45
N ALA A 157 2.20 18.10 -4.10
CA ALA A 157 1.97 19.05 -5.20
C ALA A 157 2.12 20.51 -4.75
N TRP A 158 1.86 20.79 -3.46
CA TRP A 158 2.02 22.11 -2.86
C TRP A 158 3.42 22.38 -2.29
N LYS A 159 4.29 21.37 -2.21
CA LYS A 159 5.68 21.59 -1.79
C LYS A 159 6.48 22.33 -2.88
N PRO A 160 7.44 23.19 -2.47
CA PRO A 160 8.38 23.81 -3.41
C PRO A 160 9.15 22.70 -4.14
N GLU A 161 9.49 22.96 -5.39
CA GLU A 161 10.22 21.97 -6.19
C GLU A 161 11.57 21.67 -5.53
N PRO A 162 11.93 20.39 -5.37
CA PRO A 162 13.26 20.05 -4.90
C PRO A 162 14.31 20.58 -5.89
N PRO A 163 15.52 20.90 -5.41
CA PRO A 163 16.61 21.33 -6.28
C PRO A 163 16.85 20.30 -7.39
N LEU A 164 17.26 20.78 -8.57
CA LEU A 164 17.49 19.93 -9.75
C LEU A 164 18.55 18.83 -9.49
N LEU A 165 19.51 19.13 -8.62
CA LEU A 165 20.57 18.23 -8.19
C LEU A 165 20.92 18.53 -6.72
N SER A 166 20.95 17.51 -5.87
CA SER A 166 21.44 17.60 -4.49
C SER A 166 22.67 16.71 -4.33
N THR A 167 23.84 17.35 -4.24
CA THR A 167 25.11 16.66 -3.98
C THR A 167 25.36 16.61 -2.48
N PHE A 168 26.04 15.57 -2.01
CA PHE A 168 26.47 15.44 -0.62
C PHE A 168 27.76 14.63 -0.54
N PHE A 169 28.52 14.82 0.54
CA PHE A 169 29.73 14.04 0.80
C PHE A 169 29.43 12.88 1.73
N ARG A 170 30.06 11.74 1.46
CA ARG A 170 30.02 10.54 2.32
C ARG A 170 31.33 10.44 3.10
N GLU A 171 31.34 9.64 4.17
CA GLU A 171 32.51 9.47 5.05
C GLU A 171 33.79 9.01 4.34
N ASP A 172 33.66 8.34 3.18
CA ASP A 172 34.76 7.92 2.32
C ASP A 172 35.35 9.07 1.46
N GLY A 173 34.87 10.31 1.64
CA GLY A 173 35.27 11.48 0.87
C GLY A 173 34.71 11.52 -0.55
N SER A 174 33.83 10.58 -0.92
CA SER A 174 33.18 10.60 -2.23
C SER A 174 32.06 11.64 -2.29
N GLU A 175 32.00 12.36 -3.40
CA GLU A 175 30.88 13.25 -3.71
C GLU A 175 29.78 12.41 -4.37
N CYS A 176 28.58 12.43 -3.77
CA CYS A 176 27.48 11.56 -4.13
C CYS A 176 26.26 12.33 -4.63
N VAL A 177 25.52 11.72 -5.56
CA VAL A 177 24.18 12.14 -5.95
C VAL A 177 23.24 10.95 -5.87
N THR A 178 22.10 11.10 -5.20
CA THR A 178 21.05 10.07 -5.18
C THR A 178 20.26 10.14 -6.49
N LEU A 179 20.38 9.11 -7.32
CA LEU A 179 19.77 9.10 -8.66
C LEU A 179 18.34 8.57 -8.69
N ASP A 180 17.99 7.68 -7.75
CA ASP A 180 16.64 7.15 -7.58
C ASP A 180 16.23 7.36 -6.13
N GLU A 181 15.31 8.29 -5.91
CA GLU A 181 14.71 8.47 -4.60
C GLU A 181 13.66 7.38 -4.42
N GLN A 182 14.08 6.22 -3.90
CA GLN A 182 13.15 5.13 -3.65
C GLN A 182 12.02 5.61 -2.73
N TRP A 183 10.77 5.47 -3.19
CA TRP A 183 9.59 5.83 -2.41
C TRP A 183 9.37 4.82 -1.29
N THR A 184 10.05 4.99 -0.16
CA THR A 184 9.84 4.11 1.02
C THR A 184 8.37 4.06 1.42
N ALA A 185 7.66 5.18 1.32
CA ALA A 185 6.22 5.19 1.53
C ALA A 185 5.51 4.22 0.57
N ALA A 186 5.85 4.20 -0.72
CA ALA A 186 5.23 3.28 -1.68
C ALA A 186 5.46 1.81 -1.30
N TRP A 187 6.69 1.45 -0.92
CA TRP A 187 7.00 0.07 -0.51
C TRP A 187 6.26 -0.35 0.76
N VAL A 188 6.15 0.54 1.75
CA VAL A 188 5.38 0.29 2.97
C VAL A 188 3.90 0.11 2.65
N PHE A 189 3.32 1.00 1.85
CA PHE A 189 1.90 0.96 1.50
C PHE A 189 1.57 -0.29 0.67
N LEU A 190 2.42 -0.65 -0.29
CA LEU A 190 2.27 -1.87 -1.08
C LEU A 190 2.39 -3.12 -0.20
N ALA A 191 3.38 -3.19 0.69
CA ALA A 191 3.55 -4.31 1.60
C ALA A 191 2.37 -4.47 2.56
N MET A 192 1.88 -3.38 3.17
CA MET A 192 0.71 -3.41 4.05
C MET A 192 -0.57 -3.76 3.29
N GLY A 193 -0.80 -3.15 2.13
CA GLY A 193 -2.00 -3.41 1.32
C GLY A 193 -2.05 -4.85 0.79
N SER A 194 -0.94 -5.36 0.27
CA SER A 194 -0.86 -6.74 -0.23
C SER A 194 -0.98 -7.78 0.88
N SER A 195 -0.31 -7.58 2.02
CA SER A 195 -0.44 -8.48 3.17
C SER A 195 -1.86 -8.48 3.74
N ALA A 196 -2.51 -7.30 3.81
CA ALA A 196 -3.90 -7.21 4.23
C ALA A 196 -4.84 -7.99 3.30
N LEU A 197 -4.73 -7.79 1.98
CA LEU A 197 -5.52 -8.57 1.02
C LEU A 197 -5.24 -10.07 1.14
N ALA A 198 -3.98 -10.47 1.33
CA ALA A 198 -3.60 -11.86 1.50
C ALA A 198 -4.24 -12.47 2.77
N CYS A 199 -4.16 -11.82 3.94
CA CYS A 199 -4.79 -12.42 5.13
C CYS A 199 -6.33 -12.37 5.05
N VAL A 200 -6.96 -11.39 4.38
CA VAL A 200 -8.42 -11.44 4.14
C VAL A 200 -8.80 -12.66 3.31
N VAL A 201 -8.08 -12.92 2.22
CA VAL A 201 -8.33 -14.09 1.36
C VAL A 201 -8.10 -15.39 2.13
N LEU A 202 -6.97 -15.52 2.84
CA LEU A 202 -6.68 -16.68 3.67
C LEU A 202 -7.68 -16.85 4.81
N GLY A 203 -8.10 -15.76 5.45
CA GLY A 203 -9.11 -15.76 6.50
C GLY A 203 -10.48 -16.19 5.97
N GLY A 204 -10.84 -15.83 4.74
CA GLY A 204 -12.06 -16.33 4.12
C GLY A 204 -12.01 -17.82 3.80
N LEU A 205 -10.91 -18.29 3.25
CA LEU A 205 -10.74 -19.71 2.90
C LEU A 205 -10.63 -20.61 4.14
N ALA A 206 -10.01 -20.13 5.22
CA ALA A 206 -9.76 -20.91 6.43
C ALA A 206 -10.80 -20.71 7.54
N GLY A 207 -11.91 -20.01 7.28
CA GLY A 207 -12.91 -19.70 8.32
C GLY A 207 -12.42 -18.72 9.41
N GLY A 208 -11.35 -17.97 9.13
CA GLY A 208 -10.72 -16.99 10.01
C GLY A 208 -11.66 -15.90 10.54
N PHE A 209 -12.76 -15.60 9.84
CA PHE A 209 -13.78 -14.65 10.31
C PHE A 209 -14.47 -15.10 11.61
N ASN A 210 -14.53 -16.40 11.88
CA ASN A 210 -15.07 -16.99 13.12
C ASN A 210 -13.98 -17.45 14.10
N ALA A 211 -12.71 -17.23 13.77
CA ALA A 211 -11.61 -17.68 14.61
C ALA A 211 -11.56 -16.91 15.95
N PRO A 212 -10.93 -17.49 16.99
CA PRO A 212 -10.68 -16.80 18.25
C PRO A 212 -9.93 -15.49 18.03
N LEU A 213 -10.20 -14.49 18.87
CA LEU A 213 -9.60 -13.14 18.78
C LEU A 213 -8.07 -13.12 18.58
N PRO A 214 -7.26 -13.99 19.22
CA PRO A 214 -5.81 -14.02 18.99
C PRO A 214 -5.40 -14.26 17.53
N VAL A 215 -6.21 -14.98 16.74
CA VAL A 215 -5.94 -15.20 15.31
C VAL A 215 -6.05 -13.89 14.53
N GLY A 216 -7.12 -13.11 14.77
CA GLY A 216 -7.28 -11.79 14.17
C GLY A 216 -6.19 -10.82 14.60
N VAL A 217 -5.78 -10.84 15.87
CA VAL A 217 -4.65 -10.03 16.38
C VAL A 217 -3.34 -10.43 15.71
N GLY A 218 -3.08 -11.74 15.56
CA GLY A 218 -1.92 -12.27 14.85
C GLY A 218 -1.87 -11.84 13.39
N ALA A 219 -3.02 -11.84 12.69
CA ALA A 219 -3.12 -11.37 11.31
C ALA A 219 -2.74 -9.88 11.18
N TRP A 220 -3.24 -9.03 12.08
CA TRP A 220 -2.83 -7.62 12.15
C TRP A 220 -1.35 -7.45 12.45
N GLY A 221 -0.81 -8.26 13.37
CA GLY A 221 0.62 -8.30 13.66
C GLY A 221 1.46 -8.60 12.42
N ALA A 222 1.03 -9.54 11.58
CA ALA A 222 1.69 -9.88 10.32
C ALA A 222 1.66 -8.72 9.32
N VAL A 223 0.50 -8.07 9.14
CA VAL A 223 0.36 -6.90 8.24
C VAL A 223 1.28 -5.76 8.66
N ILE A 224 1.31 -5.44 9.95
CA ILE A 224 2.18 -4.39 10.52
C ILE A 224 3.65 -4.78 10.35
N ALA A 225 4.01 -6.03 10.64
CA ALA A 225 5.38 -6.53 10.47
C ALA A 225 5.84 -6.42 9.01
N CYS A 226 4.99 -6.76 8.03
CA CYS A 226 5.30 -6.57 6.60
C CYS A 226 5.60 -5.10 6.27
N GLY A 227 4.79 -4.16 6.78
CA GLY A 227 5.04 -2.72 6.63
C GLY A 227 6.35 -2.26 7.26
N VAL A 228 6.62 -2.68 8.50
CA VAL A 228 7.87 -2.35 9.22
C VAL A 228 9.09 -2.91 8.50
N LEU A 229 9.06 -4.19 8.10
CA LEU A 229 10.16 -4.83 7.38
C LEU A 229 10.42 -4.16 6.03
N ALA A 230 9.37 -3.82 5.27
CA ALA A 230 9.52 -3.07 4.02
C ALA A 230 10.15 -1.69 4.25
N GLY A 231 9.75 -1.00 5.32
CA GLY A 231 10.31 0.28 5.73
C GLY A 231 11.78 0.19 6.14
N LEU A 232 12.13 -0.79 6.98
CA LEU A 232 13.50 -1.05 7.41
C LEU A 232 14.39 -1.45 6.24
N TRP A 233 13.91 -2.32 5.35
CA TRP A 233 14.62 -2.74 4.15
C TRP A 233 14.89 -1.56 3.21
N SER A 234 13.88 -0.74 2.92
CA SER A 234 14.06 0.43 2.06
C SER A 234 14.98 1.48 2.71
N ARG A 235 14.89 1.69 4.04
CA ARG A 235 15.81 2.57 4.77
C ARG A 235 17.25 2.03 4.77
N ALA A 236 17.43 0.72 4.93
CA ALA A 236 18.73 0.08 4.90
C ALA A 236 19.39 0.22 3.51
N ARG A 237 18.63 0.04 2.42
CA ARG A 237 19.12 0.28 1.05
C ARG A 237 19.55 1.72 0.82
N ARG A 238 18.79 2.69 1.35
CA ARG A 238 19.16 4.11 1.27
C ARG A 238 20.42 4.43 2.08
N LYS A 239 20.54 3.93 3.32
CA LYS A 239 21.76 4.10 4.14
C LYS A 239 22.99 3.41 3.56
N ALA A 240 22.82 2.24 2.93
CA ALA A 240 23.89 1.57 2.21
C ALA A 240 24.34 2.36 0.96
N GLY A 241 23.59 3.41 0.60
CA GLY A 241 23.83 4.23 -0.56
C GLY A 241 23.66 3.41 -1.83
N HIS A 242 22.67 2.49 -1.87
CA HIS A 242 22.47 1.59 -3.01
C HIS A 242 22.10 2.34 -4.29
N TYR A 243 21.49 3.52 -4.16
CA TYR A 243 21.03 4.38 -5.26
C TYR A 243 21.98 5.54 -5.57
N ASP A 244 23.10 5.62 -4.85
CA ASP A 244 24.04 6.73 -4.94
C ASP A 244 24.97 6.51 -6.15
N LEU A 245 25.02 7.51 -7.02
CA LEU A 245 26.14 7.72 -7.92
C LEU A 245 27.29 8.29 -7.10
N ARG A 246 28.45 7.63 -7.12
CA ARG A 246 29.61 8.07 -6.31
C ARG A 246 30.74 8.52 -7.19
N LEU A 247 31.23 9.72 -6.95
CA LEU A 247 32.40 10.27 -7.59
C LEU A 247 33.56 10.23 -6.60
N HIS A 248 34.56 9.40 -6.90
CA HIS A 248 35.78 9.31 -6.11
C HIS A 248 36.86 10.18 -6.76
N THR A 249 37.09 11.36 -6.19
CA THR A 249 38.03 12.36 -6.73
C THR A 249 39.49 11.91 -6.65
N GLN A 250 39.87 11.23 -5.56
CA GLN A 250 41.24 10.76 -5.33
C GLN A 250 41.64 9.62 -6.28
N THR A 251 40.76 8.63 -6.47
CA THR A 251 41.01 7.47 -7.33
C THR A 251 40.65 7.72 -8.80
N ARG A 252 40.05 8.87 -9.11
CA ARG A 252 39.51 9.23 -10.43
C ARG A 252 38.63 8.12 -11.00
N SER A 253 37.69 7.64 -10.17
CA SER A 253 36.68 6.66 -10.53
C SER A 253 35.26 7.19 -10.31
N LEU A 254 34.34 6.72 -11.13
CA LEU A 254 32.91 7.00 -11.09
C LEU A 254 32.19 5.66 -10.84
N SER A 255 31.53 5.52 -9.70
CA SER A 255 30.77 4.32 -9.35
C SER A 255 29.29 4.49 -9.70
N LEU A 256 28.83 3.76 -10.71
CA LEU A 256 27.44 3.72 -11.13
C LEU A 256 26.64 2.73 -10.27
N PRO A 257 25.44 3.10 -9.79
CA PRO A 257 24.59 2.22 -9.01
C PRO A 257 24.02 1.03 -9.83
N PRO A 258 23.60 -0.06 -9.15
CA PRO A 258 23.13 -1.30 -9.76
C PRO A 258 21.66 -1.19 -10.22
N PHE A 259 21.36 -0.22 -11.09
CA PHE A 259 20.09 -0.12 -11.80
C PHE A 259 20.34 0.39 -13.24
N SER A 260 19.28 0.51 -14.04
CA SER A 260 19.35 0.79 -15.49
C SER A 260 20.04 -0.34 -16.27
N GLY A 261 19.65 -1.59 -15.98
CA GLY A 261 20.18 -2.80 -16.65
C GLY A 261 21.40 -3.43 -15.96
N ARG A 262 21.94 -2.80 -14.91
CA ARG A 262 23.09 -3.31 -14.13
C ARG A 262 22.65 -4.15 -12.93
N LYS A 263 23.26 -5.33 -12.74
CA LYS A 263 23.06 -6.19 -11.55
C LYS A 263 23.97 -5.80 -10.37
N HIS A 264 25.14 -5.24 -10.65
CA HIS A 264 26.15 -4.84 -9.68
C HIS A 264 26.58 -3.39 -9.92
N ARG A 265 27.22 -2.78 -8.92
CA ARG A 265 27.85 -1.46 -9.09
C ARG A 265 28.94 -1.57 -10.14
N LEU A 266 29.01 -0.58 -11.02
CA LEU A 266 30.05 -0.51 -12.05
C LEU A 266 30.95 0.69 -11.77
N ASP A 267 32.23 0.42 -11.55
CA ASP A 267 33.23 1.46 -11.40
C ASP A 267 33.89 1.75 -12.75
N VAL A 268 33.73 2.98 -13.22
CA VAL A 268 34.28 3.48 -14.48
C VAL A 268 35.42 4.45 -14.17
N ARG A 269 36.57 4.27 -14.81
CA ARG A 269 37.68 5.22 -14.66
C ARG A 269 37.37 6.48 -15.46
N TRP A 270 37.73 7.65 -14.94
CA TRP A 270 37.43 8.92 -15.61
C TRP A 270 38.02 8.99 -17.03
N ARG A 271 39.22 8.41 -17.24
CA ARG A 271 39.90 8.37 -18.54
C ARG A 271 39.14 7.58 -19.62
N ASP A 272 38.30 6.63 -19.19
CA ASP A 272 37.58 5.75 -20.12
C ASP A 272 36.29 6.43 -20.60
N VAL A 273 35.86 7.52 -19.96
CA VAL A 273 34.66 8.28 -20.35
C VAL A 273 34.97 9.16 -21.57
N ARG A 274 34.28 8.90 -22.68
CA ARG A 274 34.42 9.67 -23.93
C ARG A 274 33.37 10.76 -24.08
N SER A 275 32.11 10.45 -23.80
CA SER A 275 31.01 11.40 -23.99
C SER A 275 29.87 11.15 -22.99
N LEU A 276 29.07 12.19 -22.76
CA LEU A 276 27.86 12.18 -21.95
C LEU A 276 26.71 12.80 -22.76
N ARG A 277 25.69 12.00 -23.07
CA ARG A 277 24.54 12.43 -23.87
C ARG A 277 23.25 12.35 -23.05
N VAL A 278 22.39 13.35 -23.20
CA VAL A 278 21.01 13.31 -22.69
C VAL A 278 20.12 13.04 -23.89
N GLU A 279 19.51 11.87 -23.92
CA GLU A 279 18.66 11.43 -25.04
C GLU A 279 17.20 11.29 -24.56
N PRO A 280 16.23 11.86 -25.30
CA PRO A 280 14.82 11.60 -25.05
C PRO A 280 14.47 10.17 -25.47
N GLN A 281 13.91 9.37 -24.56
CA GLN A 281 13.39 8.05 -24.91
C GLN A 281 11.96 8.15 -25.47
N VAL A 282 11.79 7.48 -26.62
CA VAL A 282 10.57 7.10 -27.35
C VAL A 282 9.39 8.07 -27.24
N ARG A 283 9.10 8.67 -28.40
CA ARG A 283 7.82 9.28 -28.72
C ARG A 283 6.73 8.19 -28.65
N THR A 284 5.72 8.35 -27.80
CA THR A 284 4.44 7.63 -27.99
C THR A 284 3.96 7.78 -29.45
N PRO A 285 3.00 6.98 -29.95
CA PRO A 285 2.44 7.16 -31.30
C PRO A 285 2.00 8.61 -31.62
N GLN A 286 1.75 9.40 -30.56
CA GLN A 286 1.37 10.81 -30.56
C GLN A 286 2.56 11.80 -30.45
N GLY A 287 3.81 11.35 -30.46
CA GLY A 287 4.99 12.22 -30.45
C GLY A 287 5.50 12.67 -29.08
N GLN A 288 4.90 12.22 -27.97
CA GLN A 288 5.18 12.77 -26.64
C GLN A 288 6.40 12.09 -25.99
N VAL A 289 7.37 12.88 -25.54
CA VAL A 289 8.56 12.39 -24.80
C VAL A 289 8.14 12.03 -23.38
N THR A 290 8.43 10.80 -22.95
CA THR A 290 8.03 10.31 -21.62
C THR A 290 9.16 10.36 -20.59
N ARG A 291 10.42 10.12 -21.00
CA ARG A 291 11.60 10.15 -20.11
C ARG A 291 12.87 10.58 -20.86
N TYR A 292 13.80 11.18 -20.13
CA TYR A 292 15.13 11.58 -20.59
C TYR A 292 16.19 10.68 -19.96
N HIS A 293 16.95 9.96 -20.78
CA HIS A 293 18.04 9.12 -20.31
C HIS A 293 19.38 9.84 -20.42
N LEU A 294 20.14 9.84 -19.34
CA LEU A 294 21.54 10.23 -19.37
C LEU A 294 22.37 8.99 -19.68
N THR A 295 23.04 8.98 -20.83
CA THR A 295 23.91 7.89 -21.27
C THR A 295 25.38 8.31 -21.24
N LEU A 296 26.23 7.35 -20.91
CA LEU A 296 27.68 7.45 -20.83
C LEU A 296 28.30 6.58 -21.90
N GLU A 297 29.18 7.14 -22.71
CA GLU A 297 30.01 6.33 -23.61
C GLU A 297 31.38 6.11 -23.01
N ARG A 298 31.74 4.84 -22.88
CA ARG A 298 33.05 4.43 -22.36
C ARG A 298 33.87 3.64 -23.38
N ALA A 299 35.18 3.85 -23.35
CA ALA A 299 36.14 3.01 -24.04
C ALA A 299 36.36 1.72 -23.26
N LEU A 300 36.24 0.57 -23.93
CA LEU A 300 36.59 -0.74 -23.41
C LEU A 300 38.09 -0.99 -23.62
N SER A 301 38.72 -1.77 -22.74
CA SER A 301 40.15 -2.09 -22.83
C SER A 301 40.55 -2.82 -24.12
N GLY A 302 39.59 -3.39 -24.86
CA GLY A 302 39.77 -4.01 -26.18
C GLY A 302 39.53 -3.09 -27.38
N GLY A 303 39.42 -1.76 -27.19
CA GLY A 303 39.25 -0.78 -28.27
C GLY A 303 37.81 -0.52 -28.72
N GLY A 304 36.83 -1.26 -28.21
CA GLY A 304 35.40 -1.02 -28.46
C GLY A 304 34.83 0.14 -27.64
N VAL A 305 33.69 0.69 -28.06
CA VAL A 305 32.92 1.68 -27.29
C VAL A 305 31.66 0.99 -26.75
N SER A 306 31.35 1.23 -25.47
CA SER A 306 30.12 0.77 -24.84
C SER A 306 29.31 1.96 -24.35
N GLN A 307 28.05 2.02 -24.75
CA GLN A 307 27.08 3.00 -24.25
C GLN A 307 26.35 2.41 -23.05
N GLU A 308 26.34 3.14 -21.93
CA GLU A 308 25.66 2.75 -20.70
C GLU A 308 24.70 3.82 -20.22
N ALA A 309 23.46 3.44 -19.90
CA ALA A 309 22.51 4.35 -19.27
C ALA A 309 22.92 4.61 -17.81
N ILE A 310 23.16 5.86 -17.42
CA ILE A 310 23.43 6.25 -16.03
C ILE A 310 22.12 6.29 -15.23
N ALA A 311 21.15 7.07 -15.68
CA ALA A 311 19.85 7.24 -15.04
C ALA A 311 18.80 7.76 -16.03
N SER A 312 17.53 7.65 -15.67
CA SER A 312 16.39 8.17 -16.43
C SER A 312 15.61 9.18 -15.58
N PHE A 313 15.26 10.32 -16.17
CA PHE A 313 14.56 11.42 -15.51
C PHE A 313 13.25 11.74 -16.24
N ILE A 314 12.26 12.22 -15.49
CA ILE A 314 11.01 12.74 -16.09
C ILE A 314 11.26 14.13 -16.68
N ARG A 315 12.10 14.94 -16.02
CA ARG A 315 12.41 16.32 -16.42
C ARG A 315 13.75 16.40 -17.13
N GLN A 316 13.78 17.06 -18.30
CA GLN A 316 15.01 17.32 -19.05
C GLN A 316 16.03 18.11 -18.23
N GLU A 317 15.58 19.16 -17.52
CA GLU A 317 16.45 20.02 -16.71
C GLU A 317 17.22 19.27 -15.62
N GLN A 318 16.62 18.21 -15.05
CA GLN A 318 17.30 17.36 -14.07
C GLN A 318 18.37 16.49 -14.72
N ALA A 319 18.07 15.90 -15.88
CA ALA A 319 19.04 15.12 -16.64
C ALA A 319 20.23 15.99 -17.07
N GLU A 320 19.97 17.22 -17.52
CA GLU A 320 20.99 18.21 -17.90
C GLU A 320 21.77 18.74 -16.70
N ALA A 321 21.13 18.96 -15.54
CA ALA A 321 21.83 19.36 -14.32
C ALA A 321 22.85 18.29 -13.88
N LEU A 322 22.45 17.02 -13.89
CA LEU A 322 23.36 15.90 -13.62
C LEU A 322 24.47 15.79 -14.68
N ALA A 323 24.12 15.92 -15.97
CA ALA A 323 25.09 15.87 -17.05
C ALA A 323 26.14 17.00 -16.92
N ARG A 324 25.71 18.23 -16.62
CA ARG A 324 26.60 19.36 -16.36
C ARG A 324 27.51 19.10 -15.18
N TRP A 325 26.97 18.62 -14.06
CA TRP A 325 27.78 18.28 -12.89
C TRP A 325 28.84 17.22 -13.21
N LEU A 326 28.49 16.16 -13.96
CA LEU A 326 29.45 15.14 -14.38
C LEU A 326 30.51 15.68 -15.36
N ARG A 327 30.11 16.50 -16.35
CA ARG A 327 31.04 17.11 -17.32
C ARG A 327 32.08 17.99 -16.63
N THR A 328 31.67 18.79 -15.65
CA THR A 328 32.56 19.65 -14.86
C THR A 328 33.63 18.83 -14.13
N HIS A 329 33.25 17.70 -13.53
CA HIS A 329 34.18 16.85 -12.77
C HIS A 329 35.07 15.99 -13.65
N LEU A 330 34.53 15.40 -14.71
CA LEU A 330 35.25 14.49 -15.60
C LEU A 330 36.10 15.23 -16.63
N LYS A 331 35.93 16.55 -16.78
CA LYS A 331 36.58 17.38 -17.81
C LYS A 331 36.35 16.86 -19.24
N VAL A 332 35.18 16.29 -19.48
CA VAL A 332 34.76 15.79 -20.79
C VAL A 332 34.00 16.91 -21.49
N GLY A 333 34.46 17.30 -22.68
CA GLY A 333 33.82 18.34 -23.49
C GLY A 333 32.41 17.95 -23.93
N GLU A 334 31.60 18.93 -24.32
CA GLU A 334 30.35 18.66 -25.03
C GLU A 334 30.67 17.87 -26.30
N ALA A 335 30.14 16.65 -26.42
CA ALA A 335 30.06 16.02 -27.72
C ALA A 335 29.18 16.93 -28.59
N ALA A 336 29.76 17.47 -29.66
CA ALA A 336 29.07 18.36 -30.57
C ALA A 336 27.73 17.73 -31.03
N PRO A 337 26.65 18.53 -31.18
CA PRO A 337 25.40 18.07 -31.77
C PRO A 337 25.63 17.84 -33.26
N GLY A 338 26.20 16.69 -33.61
CA GLY A 338 26.70 16.43 -34.95
C GLY A 338 26.86 14.94 -35.22
N GLU A 339 25.79 14.17 -35.05
CA GLU A 339 25.58 12.92 -35.81
C GLU A 339 24.11 12.46 -35.69
N GLN A 340 23.17 13.39 -35.90
CA GLN A 340 21.87 13.03 -36.46
C GLN A 340 22.03 12.82 -37.97
N ARG A 341 22.59 11.67 -38.37
CA ARG A 341 22.40 11.06 -39.69
C ARG A 341 23.24 9.79 -39.79
N SER A 342 22.55 8.65 -39.77
CA SER A 342 22.75 7.45 -40.61
C SER A 342 22.60 6.15 -39.83
N ALA A 343 21.37 5.64 -39.79
CA ALA A 343 21.00 4.25 -40.12
C ALA A 343 19.48 4.17 -40.17
#